data_AF-E9AIN5-F1
#
_entry.id   AF-E9AIN5-F1
#
_cell.length_a   1.000
_cell.length_b   1.000
_cell.length_c   1.000
_cell.angle_alpha   90.00
_cell.angle_beta   90.00
_cell.angle_gamma   90.00
#
_symmetry.space_group_name_H-M   'P 1'
#
loop_
_entity.id
_entity.type
_entity.pdbx_description
1 polymer ?
#
loop_
_entity_poly.entity_id
_entity_poly.type
_entity_poly.pdbx_seq_one_letter_code
_entity_poly.pdbx_strand_id
1 'polypeptide(L)'
;MVRSSNDGLWRATLRGRALLGEEVQLPEGYAIAMTTVTTNKTFSPPSPTSASLSTFITPTAEADEIETPDQVSIQACASRYVVWEHDKAPTAAATISQWVTLAQLIHTSSQ
;
A
#
# COMPACT_ATOMS: atom_id res chain seq x y z
N MET A 1 1.54 18.11 -15.97
CA MET A 1 0.31 18.02 -15.16
C MET A 1 -0.12 19.43 -14.85
N VAL A 2 -1.38 19.77 -15.10
CA VAL A 2 -1.91 21.13 -14.88
C VAL A 2 -3.22 21.01 -14.12
N ARG A 3 -3.39 21.87 -13.11
CA ARG A 3 -4.67 22.00 -12.42
C ARG A 3 -5.56 22.94 -13.20
N SER A 4 -6.75 22.49 -13.54
CA SER A 4 -7.69 23.29 -14.30
C SER A 4 -8.41 24.29 -13.39
N SER A 5 -8.51 25.54 -13.84
CA SER A 5 -9.14 26.62 -13.07
C SER A 5 -10.67 26.54 -13.05
N ASN A 6 -11.30 25.74 -13.92
CA ASN A 6 -12.75 25.68 -14.06
C ASN A 6 -13.43 24.64 -13.14
N ASP A 7 -12.86 23.45 -13.02
CA ASP A 7 -13.40 22.31 -12.25
C ASP A 7 -12.50 21.92 -11.07
N GLY A 8 -11.33 22.56 -10.93
CA GLY A 8 -10.36 22.26 -9.89
C GLY A 8 -9.62 20.92 -10.08
N LEU A 9 -9.94 20.17 -11.14
CA LEU A 9 -9.37 18.86 -11.44
C LEU A 9 -7.98 18.99 -12.07
N TRP A 10 -7.16 18.00 -11.80
CA TRP A 10 -5.87 17.83 -12.44
C TRP A 10 -6.02 17.16 -13.79
N ARG A 11 -5.22 17.60 -14.77
CA ARG A 11 -5.16 17.01 -16.11
C ARG A 11 -3.75 16.57 -16.45
N ALA A 12 -3.66 15.39 -17.03
CA ALA A 12 -2.42 14.81 -17.54
C ALA A 12 -2.69 13.93 -18.76
N THR A 13 -1.63 13.43 -19.37
CA THR A 13 -1.70 12.46 -20.46
C THR A 13 -0.74 11.32 -20.15
N LEU A 14 -1.22 10.09 -20.25
CA LEU A 14 -0.40 8.90 -20.10
C LEU A 14 -0.60 8.01 -21.31
N ARG A 15 0.50 7.74 -22.04
CA ARG A 15 0.49 6.93 -23.27
C ARG A 15 -0.58 7.37 -24.28
N GLY A 16 -0.72 8.68 -24.47
CA GLY A 16 -1.66 9.28 -25.42
C GLY A 16 -3.12 9.34 -24.94
N ARG A 17 -3.45 8.83 -23.75
CA ARG A 17 -4.80 8.93 -23.18
C ARG A 17 -4.92 10.04 -22.17
N ALA A 18 -6.07 10.70 -22.14
CA ALA A 18 -6.36 11.73 -21.16
C ALA A 18 -6.50 11.11 -19.77
N LEU A 19 -5.96 11.82 -18.78
CA LEU A 19 -6.13 11.53 -17.37
C LEU A 19 -6.78 12.73 -16.70
N LEU A 20 -7.82 12.47 -15.93
CA LEU A 20 -8.45 13.41 -15.01
C LEU A 20 -8.14 12.96 -13.59
N GLY A 21 -7.72 13.91 -12.77
CA GLY A 21 -7.22 13.64 -11.43
C GLY A 21 -7.90 14.51 -10.38
N GLU A 22 -8.14 13.92 -9.23
CA GLU A 22 -8.67 14.61 -8.05
C GLU A 22 -7.62 14.56 -6.94
N GLU A 23 -7.30 15.73 -6.36
CA GLU A 23 -6.37 15.81 -5.24
C GLU A 23 -7.08 15.49 -3.94
N VAL A 24 -6.49 14.59 -3.17
CA VAL A 24 -7.00 14.13 -1.89
C VAL A 24 -6.01 14.52 -0.81
N GLN A 25 -6.47 15.35 0.11
CA GLN A 25 -5.74 15.73 1.30
C GLN A 25 -5.97 14.67 2.38
N LEU A 26 -4.91 14.20 3.03
CA LEU A 26 -5.04 13.30 4.17
C LEU A 26 -5.46 14.07 5.43
N PRO A 27 -6.15 13.42 6.38
CA PRO A 27 -6.44 13.99 7.69
C PRO A 27 -5.16 14.42 8.43
N GLU A 28 -5.29 15.37 9.34
CA GLU A 28 -4.17 15.86 10.15
C GLU A 28 -3.52 14.70 10.93
N GLY A 29 -2.19 14.69 10.97
CA GLY A 29 -1.40 13.62 11.59
C GLY A 29 -1.17 12.40 10.69
N TYR A 30 -1.75 12.33 9.49
CA TYR A 30 -1.53 11.25 8.53
C TYR A 30 -0.64 11.67 7.37
N ALA A 31 0.18 10.74 6.91
CA ALA A 31 1.01 10.89 5.72
C ALA A 31 1.06 9.59 4.93
N ILE A 32 1.22 9.70 3.61
CA ILE A 32 1.66 8.60 2.76
C ILE A 32 3.19 8.56 2.83
N ALA A 33 3.73 7.40 3.18
CA ALA A 33 5.17 7.16 3.17
C ALA A 33 5.52 6.17 2.05
N MET A 34 6.52 6.53 1.25
CA MET A 34 7.18 5.59 0.34
C MET A 34 8.28 4.89 1.12
N THR A 35 8.21 3.57 1.24
CA THR A 35 9.15 2.78 2.04
C THR A 35 9.89 1.76 1.19
N THR A 36 11.14 1.50 1.54
CA THR A 36 11.90 0.33 1.07
C THR A 36 12.01 -0.68 2.20
N VAL A 37 11.66 -1.92 1.88
CA VAL A 37 11.71 -3.06 2.79
C VAL A 37 12.84 -3.97 2.33
N THR A 38 13.74 -4.33 3.24
CA THR A 38 14.83 -5.26 2.97
C THR A 38 14.68 -6.48 3.85
N THR A 39 14.69 -7.67 3.24
CA THR A 39 14.75 -8.95 3.91
C THR A 39 16.10 -9.60 3.59
N ASN A 40 16.93 -9.79 4.61
CA ASN A 40 18.22 -10.45 4.52
C ASN A 40 18.02 -11.96 4.66
N LYS A 41 17.07 -12.55 3.93
CA LYS A 41 16.95 -14.01 3.87
C LYS A 41 17.92 -14.51 2.82
N THR A 42 19.06 -15.02 3.27
CA THR A 42 19.94 -15.83 2.43
C THR A 42 19.10 -16.99 1.89
N PHE A 43 18.80 -17.00 0.60
CA PHE A 43 18.22 -18.16 -0.07
C PHE A 43 19.24 -19.30 0.04
N SER A 44 19.16 -20.08 1.11
CA SER A 44 19.84 -21.36 1.18
C SER A 44 19.13 -22.27 0.19
N PRO A 45 19.77 -22.73 -0.89
CA PRO A 45 19.16 -23.71 -1.78
C PRO A 45 18.77 -24.95 -0.95
N PRO A 46 17.62 -25.59 -1.22
CA PRO A 46 17.23 -26.79 -0.49
C PRO A 46 18.35 -27.82 -0.61
N SER A 47 18.91 -28.23 0.53
CA SER A 47 19.87 -29.33 0.59
C SER A 47 19.21 -30.56 -0.03
N PRO A 48 19.87 -31.28 -0.96
CA PRO A 48 19.25 -32.43 -1.60
C PRO A 48 19.00 -33.52 -0.56
N THR A 49 17.74 -33.68 -0.14
CA THR A 49 17.32 -34.75 0.77
C THR A 49 17.44 -36.08 0.05
N SER A 50 18.37 -36.94 0.49
CA SER A 50 18.51 -38.31 0.01
C SER A 50 17.22 -39.08 0.26
N ALA A 51 16.58 -39.55 -0.81
CA ALA A 51 15.37 -40.35 -0.75
C ALA A 51 15.62 -41.65 0.03
N SER A 52 15.06 -41.80 1.23
CA SER A 52 14.86 -43.10 1.87
C SER A 52 13.81 -43.03 2.99
N LEU A 53 12.71 -43.72 2.74
CA LEU A 53 11.83 -44.42 3.70
C LEU A 53 10.97 -43.58 4.68
N SER A 54 9.71 -43.40 4.26
CA SER A 54 8.48 -43.70 5.02
C SER A 54 8.54 -43.53 6.55
N THR A 55 8.06 -42.39 7.05
CA THR A 55 7.34 -42.31 8.32
C THR A 55 6.28 -41.22 8.16
N PHE A 56 5.05 -41.51 8.61
CA PHE A 56 3.92 -40.58 8.57
C PHE A 56 4.33 -39.21 9.11
N ILE A 57 4.35 -38.20 8.24
CA ILE A 57 4.56 -36.81 8.63
C ILE A 57 3.24 -36.37 9.26
N THR A 58 3.16 -36.38 10.59
CA THR A 58 2.23 -35.49 11.29
C THR A 58 2.49 -34.08 10.77
N PRO A 59 1.49 -33.32 10.29
CA PRO A 59 1.70 -31.90 10.06
C PRO A 59 1.88 -31.28 11.44
N THR A 60 3.12 -31.26 11.92
CA THR A 60 3.55 -30.27 12.89
C THR A 60 3.15 -28.96 12.26
N ALA A 61 2.19 -28.28 12.86
CA ALA A 61 1.84 -26.93 12.46
C ALA A 61 3.15 -26.14 12.48
N GLU A 62 3.75 -25.96 11.30
CA GLU A 62 4.72 -24.91 11.09
C GLU A 62 3.94 -23.67 11.47
N ALA A 63 4.24 -23.16 12.67
CA ALA A 63 3.79 -21.85 13.05
C ALA A 63 4.18 -20.96 11.87
N ASP A 64 3.17 -20.43 11.20
CA ASP A 64 3.30 -19.56 10.04
C ASP A 64 4.21 -18.41 10.52
N GLU A 65 5.51 -18.56 10.29
CA GLU A 65 6.53 -17.72 10.88
C GLU A 65 6.34 -16.38 10.20
N ILE A 66 5.69 -15.45 10.91
CA ILE A 66 5.39 -14.12 10.38
C ILE A 66 6.73 -13.53 9.97
N GLU A 67 6.98 -13.49 8.66
CA GLU A 67 8.23 -13.00 8.11
C GLU A 67 8.32 -11.51 8.43
N THR A 68 9.07 -11.19 9.48
CA THR A 68 9.29 -9.82 9.89
C THR A 68 10.38 -9.21 9.01
N PRO A 69 10.14 -8.04 8.40
CA PRO A 69 11.17 -7.38 7.63
C PRO A 69 12.31 -6.95 8.55
N ASP A 70 13.55 -7.25 8.17
CA ASP A 70 14.75 -6.89 8.94
C ASP A 70 14.93 -5.38 9.01
N GLN A 71 14.58 -4.68 7.92
CA GLN A 71 14.71 -3.24 7.84
C GLN A 71 13.63 -2.61 6.96
N VAL A 72 12.99 -1.57 7.49
CA VAL A 72 12.10 -0.67 6.75
C VAL A 72 12.69 0.73 6.78
N SER A 73 12.91 1.32 5.60
CA SER A 73 13.43 2.69 5.45
C SER A 73 12.40 3.56 4.76
N ILE A 74 12.15 4.76 5.30
CA ILE A 74 11.26 5.75 4.69
C ILE A 74 12.08 6.59 3.70
N GLN A 75 11.67 6.59 2.43
CA GLN A 75 12.33 7.33 1.36
C GLN A 75 11.72 8.72 1.14
N ALA A 76 10.40 8.82 1.25
CA ALA A 76 9.67 10.07 1.06
C ALA A 76 8.33 10.04 1.78
N CYS A 77 7.81 11.22 2.13
CA CYS A 77 6.49 11.39 2.71
C CYS A 77 5.70 12.47 1.97
N ALA A 78 4.37 12.32 1.93
CA ALA A 78 3.45 13.32 1.40
C ALA A 78 2.17 13.37 2.24
N SER A 79 1.61 14.56 2.42
CA SER A 79 0.32 14.77 3.10
C SER A 79 -0.88 14.70 2.15
N ARG A 80 -0.64 14.60 0.84
CA ARG A 80 -1.67 14.56 -0.20
C ARG A 80 -1.23 13.71 -1.38
N TYR A 81 -2.20 13.29 -2.16
CA TYR A 81 -2.00 12.52 -3.38
C TYR A 81 -3.06 12.87 -4.42
N VAL A 82 -2.86 12.46 -5.67
CA VAL A 82 -3.83 12.66 -6.75
C VAL A 82 -4.27 11.30 -7.25
N VAL A 83 -5.58 11.03 -7.20
CA VAL A 83 -6.18 9.85 -7.80
C VAL A 83 -6.44 10.17 -9.25
N TRP A 84 -5.98 9.30 -10.16
CA TRP A 84 -6.10 9.50 -11.59
C TRP A 84 -7.02 8.45 -12.21
N GLU A 85 -7.92 8.89 -13.07
CA GLU A 85 -8.74 8.02 -13.90
C GLU A 85 -8.65 8.42 -15.38
N HIS A 86 -8.80 7.44 -16.25
CA HIS A 86 -8.79 7.66 -17.70
C HIS A 86 -10.12 8.21 -18.17
N ASP A 87 -10.05 9.30 -18.94
CA ASP A 87 -11.15 9.90 -19.70
C ASP A 87 -12.37 10.37 -18.86
N LYS A 88 -12.35 10.20 -17.54
CA LYS A 88 -13.40 10.65 -16.60
C LYS A 88 -12.82 11.05 -15.25
N ALA A 89 -13.56 11.88 -14.49
CA ALA A 89 -13.19 12.26 -13.14
C ALA A 89 -13.25 11.04 -12.18
N PRO A 90 -12.33 10.95 -11.19
CA PRO A 90 -12.37 9.87 -10.22
C PRO A 90 -13.67 9.82 -9.43
N THR A 91 -14.25 8.63 -9.26
CA THR A 91 -15.55 8.52 -8.54
C THR A 91 -15.36 8.29 -7.03
N ALA A 92 -14.24 7.68 -6.64
CA ALA A 92 -13.99 7.22 -5.26
C ALA A 92 -12.68 7.80 -4.70
N ALA A 93 -12.34 9.05 -5.04
CA ALA A 93 -11.07 9.65 -4.64
C ALA A 93 -10.89 9.70 -3.12
N ALA A 94 -11.95 10.01 -2.37
CA ALA A 94 -11.89 10.21 -0.92
C ALA A 94 -11.92 8.93 -0.07
N THR A 95 -12.00 7.72 -0.67
CA THR A 95 -12.26 6.47 0.09
C THR A 95 -11.24 6.21 1.20
N ILE A 96 -9.93 6.42 0.94
CA ILE A 96 -8.90 6.21 1.97
C ILE A 96 -9.06 7.22 3.12
N SER A 97 -9.32 8.48 2.80
CA SER A 97 -9.52 9.51 3.84
C SER A 97 -10.76 9.19 4.68
N GLN A 98 -11.86 8.77 4.04
CA GLN A 98 -13.09 8.38 4.74
C GLN A 98 -12.86 7.17 5.65
N TRP A 99 -12.09 6.17 5.19
CA TRP A 99 -11.72 5.02 6.00
C TRP A 99 -10.89 5.42 7.22
N VAL A 100 -9.90 6.29 7.05
CA VAL A 100 -9.09 6.80 8.16
C VAL A 100 -9.97 7.51 9.19
N THR A 101 -10.86 8.40 8.74
CA THR A 101 -11.80 9.09 9.63
C THR A 101 -12.72 8.13 10.37
N LEU A 102 -13.23 7.11 9.68
CA LEU A 102 -14.07 6.08 10.30
C LEU A 102 -13.29 5.29 11.36
N ALA A 103 -12.06 4.86 11.04
CA ALA A 103 -11.20 4.14 11.96
C ALA A 103 -10.88 4.98 13.21
N GLN A 104 -10.62 6.28 13.03
CA GLN A 104 -10.47 7.21 14.16
C GLN A 104 -11.72 7.18 15.02
N LEU A 105 -12.91 7.42 14.45
CA LEU A 105 -14.16 7.43 15.21
C LEU A 105 -14.41 6.15 16.01
N ILE A 106 -14.15 4.98 15.42
CA ILE A 106 -14.34 3.67 16.07
C ILE A 106 -13.31 3.45 17.19
N HIS A 107 -12.05 3.77 16.94
CA HIS A 107 -10.96 3.44 17.86
C HIS A 107 -10.69 4.52 18.91
N THR A 108 -11.22 5.74 18.75
CA THR A 108 -11.17 6.79 19.76
C THR A 108 -12.44 6.85 20.63
N SER A 109 -13.52 6.13 20.28
CA SER A 109 -14.74 6.07 21.08
C SER A 109 -14.60 5.09 22.25
N SER A 110 -13.78 5.42 23.25
CA SER A 110 -13.83 4.92 24.65
C SER A 110 -12.73 5.56 25.51
N GLN A 111 -12.81 6.87 25.71
CA GLN A 111 -12.25 7.52 26.91
C GLN A 111 -13.30 8.38 27.58
#